data_AF-A0A846CJB8-F1
#
_entry.id   AF-A0A846CJB8-F1
#
_cell.length_a   1.000
_cell.length_b   1.000
_cell.length_c   1.000
_cell.angle_alpha   90.00
_cell.angle_beta   90.00
_cell.angle_gamma   90.00
#
_symmetry.space_group_name_H-M   'P 1'
#
loop_
_entity.id
_entity.type
_entity.pdbx_description
1 polymer ?
#
loop_
_entity_poly.entity_id
_entity_poly.type
_entity_poly.pdbx_seq_one_letter_code
_entity_poly.pdbx_strand_id
1 'polypeptide(L)'
;VVIATDTNGKIFYTIKQDGFEDSYLNTPEYQRTGWEDWQELVFPDEAEDDQSVIEKETAELTHQDDPNKFILRSRYRTQNESAAAPVQLVSGMEHIYVFRQSKANATETTPNTLLVDRFVLDGMTNQLVRKLDVRFKRSRKKYQPIESMRKKANGGLANIDSLDFRDADGEPFYEPTTELSLITNLDKGWFSVVLLPTNEHEKYRWHIFAYNSQTQKIELTTIGASEEGLFDLKDYTILEQKREAKNALVPRSIPGIIHRTLDINNVEVADGFSASKYDIQREQQTREGMQLLKNVNQLKFWPHICWS
;
A
#
# COMPACT_ATOMS: atom_id res chain seq x y z
N VAL A 1 -9.00 13.67 4.62
CA VAL A 1 -8.46 13.70 3.24
C VAL A 1 -9.53 13.20 2.29
N VAL A 2 -9.75 13.92 1.20
CA VAL A 2 -10.57 13.50 0.05
C VAL A 2 -9.66 13.45 -1.17
N ILE A 3 -9.87 12.49 -2.06
CA ILE A 3 -9.06 12.29 -3.27
C ILE A 3 -9.96 12.17 -4.49
N ALA A 4 -9.47 12.61 -5.64
CA ALA A 4 -10.14 12.48 -6.93
C ALA A 4 -9.12 12.29 -8.05
N THR A 5 -9.53 11.61 -9.11
CA THR A 5 -8.74 11.43 -10.33
C THR A 5 -9.35 12.27 -11.45
N ASP A 6 -8.53 12.99 -12.21
CA ASP A 6 -8.98 13.72 -13.40
C ASP A 6 -9.08 12.79 -14.63
N THR A 7 -9.48 13.37 -15.77
CA THR A 7 -9.63 12.64 -17.04
C THR A 7 -8.31 12.18 -17.65
N ASN A 8 -7.16 12.67 -17.17
CA ASN A 8 -5.82 12.30 -17.64
C ASN A 8 -5.14 11.27 -16.73
N GLY A 9 -5.79 10.91 -15.61
CA GLY A 9 -5.23 10.05 -14.57
C GLY A 9 -4.40 10.80 -13.51
N LYS A 10 -4.36 12.14 -13.55
CA LYS A 10 -3.76 12.92 -12.45
C LYS A 10 -4.64 12.81 -11.23
N ILE A 11 -4.00 12.71 -10.08
CA ILE A 11 -4.69 12.53 -8.80
C ILE A 11 -4.56 13.82 -8.01
N PHE A 12 -5.69 14.33 -7.54
CA PHE A 12 -5.79 15.52 -6.72
C PHE A 12 -6.35 15.15 -5.36
N TYR A 13 -5.96 15.90 -4.34
CA TYR A 13 -6.46 15.73 -2.98
C TYR A 13 -6.77 17.06 -2.32
N THR A 14 -7.64 17.02 -1.33
CA THR A 14 -7.87 18.11 -0.38
C THR A 14 -7.95 17.53 1.03
N ILE A 15 -7.58 18.35 2.02
CA ILE A 15 -7.56 17.97 3.42
C ILE A 15 -8.51 18.90 4.17
N LYS A 16 -9.26 18.31 5.10
CA LYS A 16 -10.15 19.08 5.96
C LYS A 16 -9.27 19.90 6.90
N GLN A 17 -9.61 21.17 7.09
CA GLN A 17 -8.98 22.02 8.09
C GLN A 17 -9.66 21.75 9.45
N ASP A 18 -8.87 21.45 10.46
CA ASP A 18 -9.33 21.26 11.83
C ASP A 18 -9.16 22.53 12.69
N GLY A 19 -8.58 23.59 12.12
CA GLY A 19 -8.62 24.96 12.65
C GLY A 19 -7.33 25.40 13.34
N PHE A 20 -6.28 24.58 13.29
CA PHE A 20 -4.99 24.82 13.94
C PHE A 20 -3.85 25.03 12.93
N GLU A 21 -4.13 24.81 11.65
CA GLU A 21 -3.17 24.87 10.55
C GLU A 21 -2.87 26.31 10.16
N ASP A 22 -1.64 26.59 9.70
CA ASP A 22 -1.23 27.92 9.24
C ASP A 22 -2.13 28.44 8.12
N SER A 23 -2.55 27.57 7.21
CA SER A 23 -3.51 27.88 6.14
C SER A 23 -4.82 28.42 6.70
N TYR A 24 -5.36 27.82 7.75
CA TYR A 24 -6.59 28.23 8.40
C TYR A 24 -6.42 29.51 9.22
N LEU A 25 -5.36 29.58 10.04
CA LEU A 25 -5.09 30.70 10.95
C LEU A 25 -4.81 32.00 10.18
N ASN A 26 -4.16 31.92 9.02
CA ASN A 26 -3.85 33.07 8.16
C ASN A 26 -4.95 33.41 7.15
N THR A 27 -6.00 32.58 7.02
CA THR A 27 -7.15 32.87 6.15
C THR A 27 -8.24 33.64 6.92
N PRO A 28 -8.72 34.79 6.39
CA PRO A 28 -9.83 35.54 7.00
C PRO A 28 -11.09 34.67 7.18
N GLU A 29 -11.80 34.86 8.29
CA GLU A 29 -12.93 33.99 8.69
C GLU A 29 -13.99 33.79 7.59
N TYR A 30 -14.31 34.84 6.84
CA TYR A 30 -15.30 34.80 5.76
C TYR A 30 -14.85 34.04 4.50
N GLN A 31 -13.57 33.67 4.41
CA GLN A 31 -12.99 32.89 3.29
C GLN A 31 -12.74 31.43 3.68
N ARG A 32 -12.94 31.05 4.94
CA ARG A 32 -12.67 29.70 5.44
C ARG A 32 -13.75 28.73 4.92
N THR A 33 -13.33 27.77 4.12
CA THR A 33 -14.20 26.70 3.58
C THR A 33 -14.24 25.48 4.49
N GLY A 34 -13.29 25.37 5.43
CA GLY A 34 -13.04 24.17 6.23
C GLY A 34 -12.23 23.10 5.49
N TRP A 35 -11.68 23.43 4.32
CA TRP A 35 -10.89 22.55 3.46
C TRP A 35 -9.73 23.30 2.83
N GLU A 36 -8.60 22.62 2.64
CA GLU A 36 -7.53 23.12 1.77
C GLU A 36 -8.01 23.20 0.32
N ASP A 37 -7.37 24.06 -0.48
CA ASP A 37 -7.52 23.99 -1.93
C ASP A 37 -7.06 22.62 -2.45
N TRP A 38 -7.61 22.22 -3.60
CA TRP A 38 -7.19 20.98 -4.25
C TRP A 38 -5.73 21.07 -4.70
N GLN A 39 -4.95 20.08 -4.31
CA GLN A 39 -3.52 19.96 -4.63
C GLN A 39 -3.29 18.72 -5.49
N GLU A 40 -2.38 18.81 -6.46
CA GLU A 40 -1.94 17.64 -7.23
C GLU A 40 -1.09 16.74 -6.32
N LEU A 41 -1.41 15.45 -6.29
CA LEU A 41 -0.63 14.45 -5.58
C LEU A 41 0.56 14.03 -6.46
N VAL A 42 1.77 14.20 -5.95
CA VAL A 42 3.01 13.92 -6.68
C VAL A 42 3.42 12.46 -6.49
N PHE A 43 3.78 11.79 -7.58
CA PHE A 43 4.26 10.40 -7.59
C PHE A 43 5.72 10.33 -8.04
N PRO A 44 6.39 9.17 -7.91
CA PRO A 44 7.79 9.01 -8.34
C PRO A 44 8.05 9.42 -9.80
N ASP A 45 9.14 10.17 -9.99
CA ASP A 45 9.67 10.58 -11.31
C ASP A 45 11.20 10.71 -11.21
N GLU A 46 11.86 9.67 -10.72
CA GLU A 46 13.32 9.66 -10.59
C GLU A 46 13.99 9.42 -11.95
N ALA A 47 15.15 10.06 -12.15
CA ALA A 47 15.90 9.96 -13.40
C ALA A 47 16.44 8.53 -13.66
N GLU A 48 16.75 7.79 -12.61
CA GLU A 48 17.34 6.45 -12.68
C GLU A 48 16.64 5.49 -11.73
N ASP A 49 16.58 4.22 -12.12
CA ASP A 49 16.10 3.16 -11.25
C ASP A 49 17.23 2.67 -10.32
N ASP A 50 16.87 2.26 -9.11
CA ASP A 50 17.83 1.64 -8.21
C ASP A 50 18.10 0.19 -8.61
N GLN A 51 19.22 -0.02 -9.31
CA GLN A 51 19.63 -1.33 -9.78
C GLN A 51 19.79 -2.36 -8.64
N SER A 52 20.19 -1.93 -7.43
CA SER A 52 20.33 -2.85 -6.30
C SER A 52 18.98 -3.40 -5.83
N VAL A 53 17.93 -2.59 -5.96
CA VAL A 53 16.54 -3.01 -5.69
C VAL A 53 16.07 -3.96 -6.77
N ILE A 54 16.26 -3.62 -8.05
CA ILE A 54 15.86 -4.47 -9.18
C ILE A 54 16.49 -5.86 -9.07
N GLU A 55 17.79 -5.94 -8.80
CA GLU A 55 18.51 -7.21 -8.64
C GLU A 55 17.91 -8.07 -7.54
N LYS A 56 17.62 -7.47 -6.37
CA LYS A 56 17.04 -8.17 -5.23
C LYS A 56 15.61 -8.62 -5.52
N GLU A 57 14.78 -7.75 -6.09
CA GLU A 57 13.39 -8.08 -6.45
C GLU A 57 13.33 -9.16 -7.53
N THR A 58 14.23 -9.13 -8.51
CA THR A 58 14.32 -10.17 -9.53
C THR A 58 14.63 -11.53 -8.90
N ALA A 59 15.53 -11.56 -7.90
CA ALA A 59 15.93 -12.78 -7.23
C ALA A 59 14.88 -13.32 -6.23
N GLU A 60 14.14 -12.44 -5.56
CA GLU A 60 13.25 -12.82 -4.45
C GLU A 60 11.75 -12.77 -4.79
N LEU A 61 11.34 -11.94 -5.75
CA LEU A 61 9.94 -11.54 -5.97
C LEU A 61 9.43 -11.86 -7.38
N THR A 62 10.03 -12.83 -8.04
CA THR A 62 9.59 -13.33 -9.35
C THR A 62 9.06 -14.76 -9.24
N HIS A 63 8.29 -15.20 -10.24
CA HIS A 63 7.88 -16.58 -10.33
C HIS A 63 9.10 -17.47 -10.60
N GLN A 64 9.22 -18.59 -9.87
CA GLN A 64 10.34 -19.52 -10.02
C GLN A 64 10.50 -20.05 -11.46
N ASP A 65 9.39 -20.22 -12.16
CA ASP A 65 9.35 -20.72 -13.54
C ASP A 65 9.59 -19.62 -14.60
N ASP A 66 9.45 -18.34 -14.22
CA ASP A 66 9.65 -17.21 -15.11
C ASP A 66 10.14 -15.96 -14.34
N PRO A 67 11.47 -15.73 -14.30
CA PRO A 67 12.06 -14.56 -13.66
C PRO A 67 11.65 -13.21 -14.24
N ASN A 68 10.96 -13.17 -15.40
CA ASN A 68 10.43 -11.91 -15.94
C ASN A 68 9.04 -11.58 -15.38
N LYS A 69 8.40 -12.55 -14.73
CA LYS A 69 7.07 -12.39 -14.13
C LYS A 69 7.22 -12.06 -12.66
N PHE A 70 7.09 -10.78 -12.34
CA PHE A 70 7.13 -10.29 -10.96
C PHE A 70 5.82 -10.57 -10.23
N ILE A 71 5.94 -10.82 -8.92
CA ILE A 71 4.83 -10.84 -7.96
C ILE A 71 4.58 -9.41 -7.47
N LEU A 72 5.67 -8.71 -7.14
CA LEU A 72 5.72 -7.30 -6.72
C LEU A 72 7.05 -6.70 -7.19
N ARG A 73 7.06 -5.40 -7.50
CA ARG A 73 8.29 -4.65 -7.80
C ARG A 73 8.19 -3.16 -7.53
N SER A 74 9.34 -2.51 -7.39
CA SER A 74 9.48 -1.07 -7.22
C SER A 74 9.53 -0.35 -8.57
N ARG A 75 8.83 0.79 -8.69
CA ARG A 75 8.79 1.62 -9.91
C ARG A 75 9.09 3.09 -9.57
N TYR A 76 10.08 3.65 -10.25
CA TYR A 76 10.64 4.97 -9.92
C TYR A 76 10.12 6.10 -10.81
N ARG A 77 9.46 5.77 -11.93
CA ARG A 77 8.85 6.73 -12.88
C ARG A 77 7.38 6.40 -13.09
N THR A 78 6.52 6.84 -12.17
CA THR A 78 5.08 6.55 -12.20
C THR A 78 4.18 7.79 -12.15
N GLN A 79 4.76 9.00 -12.19
CA GLN A 79 4.07 10.29 -12.25
C GLN A 79 2.92 10.31 -13.26
N ASN A 80 3.11 9.68 -14.41
CA ASN A 80 2.14 9.68 -15.51
C ASN A 80 1.51 8.31 -15.79
N GLU A 81 1.64 7.35 -14.86
CA GLU A 81 1.26 5.94 -15.10
C GLU A 81 -0.12 5.57 -14.55
N SER A 82 -0.82 6.49 -13.87
CA SER A 82 -2.17 6.28 -13.33
C SER A 82 -3.24 6.28 -14.42
N ALA A 83 -4.14 5.29 -14.44
CA ALA A 83 -5.32 5.33 -15.28
C ALA A 83 -6.30 6.44 -14.84
N ALA A 84 -7.08 6.97 -15.79
CA ALA A 84 -8.21 7.87 -15.50
C ALA A 84 -9.39 7.08 -14.92
N ALA A 85 -9.24 6.63 -13.69
CA ALA A 85 -10.15 5.74 -12.98
C ALA A 85 -10.21 6.09 -11.48
N PRO A 86 -11.25 5.62 -10.75
CA PRO A 86 -11.29 5.73 -9.31
C PRO A 86 -10.04 5.17 -8.64
N VAL A 87 -9.64 5.82 -7.56
CA VAL A 87 -8.53 5.42 -6.68
C VAL A 87 -9.06 5.20 -5.28
N GLN A 88 -8.32 4.47 -4.45
CA GLN A 88 -8.71 4.24 -3.07
C GLN A 88 -7.63 4.67 -2.09
N LEU A 89 -8.06 5.42 -1.08
CA LEU A 89 -7.26 5.70 0.11
C LEU A 89 -7.50 4.65 1.18
N VAL A 90 -6.43 4.16 1.78
CA VAL A 90 -6.49 3.38 3.02
C VAL A 90 -5.57 4.04 4.03
N SER A 91 -6.08 4.37 5.21
CA SER A 91 -5.26 4.79 6.34
C SER A 91 -4.98 3.59 7.24
N GLY A 92 -3.74 3.38 7.61
CA GLY A 92 -3.32 2.30 8.48
C GLY A 92 -1.81 2.35 8.69
N MET A 93 -1.33 1.70 9.76
CA MET A 93 0.12 1.50 9.98
C MET A 93 0.93 2.80 9.83
N GLU A 94 0.43 3.90 10.39
CA GLU A 94 1.04 5.25 10.36
C GLU A 94 1.12 5.95 8.99
N HIS A 95 0.52 5.37 7.95
CA HIS A 95 0.56 5.93 6.60
C HIS A 95 -0.84 6.08 5.98
N ILE A 96 -0.89 6.87 4.92
CA ILE A 96 -1.99 6.92 3.96
C ILE A 96 -1.50 6.25 2.69
N TYR A 97 -2.17 5.18 2.29
CA TYR A 97 -1.89 4.42 1.09
C TYR A 97 -2.81 4.88 -0.02
N VAL A 98 -2.24 5.14 -1.19
CA VAL A 98 -2.97 5.47 -2.41
C VAL A 98 -2.87 4.29 -3.36
N PHE A 99 -3.97 3.57 -3.52
CA PHE A 99 -4.10 2.47 -4.47
C PHE A 99 -4.69 3.00 -5.77
N ARG A 100 -4.05 2.70 -6.90
CA ARG A 100 -4.45 3.19 -8.23
C ARG A 100 -4.16 2.15 -9.30
N GLN A 101 -4.99 2.11 -10.34
CA GLN A 101 -4.75 1.26 -11.51
C GLN A 101 -3.70 1.91 -12.42
N SER A 102 -2.77 1.13 -12.96
CA SER A 102 -1.87 1.58 -14.03
C SER A 102 -2.56 1.67 -15.39
N LYS A 103 -2.08 2.55 -16.26
CA LYS A 103 -2.62 2.78 -17.60
C LYS A 103 -2.58 1.51 -18.47
N ALA A 104 -3.57 1.35 -19.34
CA ALA A 104 -3.58 0.27 -20.34
C ALA A 104 -2.43 0.38 -21.37
N ASN A 105 -1.89 1.58 -21.57
CA ASN A 105 -0.74 1.87 -22.42
C ASN A 105 0.50 2.27 -21.60
N ALA A 106 0.57 1.85 -20.34
CA ALA A 106 1.72 2.07 -19.47
C ALA A 106 3.03 1.61 -20.13
N THR A 107 4.07 2.42 -20.00
CA THR A 107 5.43 2.09 -20.47
C THR A 107 6.39 1.85 -19.32
N GLU A 108 6.13 2.48 -18.17
CA GLU A 108 6.97 2.38 -16.98
C GLU A 108 6.37 1.40 -15.95
N THR A 109 5.22 0.77 -16.22
CA THR A 109 4.57 -0.23 -15.36
C THR A 109 4.00 -1.38 -16.20
N THR A 110 3.56 -2.49 -15.59
CA THR A 110 2.73 -3.44 -16.33
C THR A 110 1.35 -2.83 -16.53
N PRO A 111 0.78 -2.88 -17.75
CA PRO A 111 -0.55 -2.36 -17.99
C PRO A 111 -1.62 -2.99 -17.10
N ASN A 112 -2.58 -2.17 -16.66
CA ASN A 112 -3.76 -2.59 -15.90
C ASN A 112 -3.42 -3.42 -14.64
N THR A 113 -2.39 -3.01 -13.91
CA THR A 113 -2.00 -3.57 -12.60
C THR A 113 -2.26 -2.59 -11.47
N LEU A 114 -2.17 -3.07 -10.23
CA LEU A 114 -2.37 -2.24 -9.05
C LEU A 114 -1.06 -1.59 -8.60
N LEU A 115 -1.06 -0.27 -8.51
CA LEU A 115 0.02 0.55 -7.99
C LEU A 115 -0.33 1.06 -6.60
N VAL A 116 0.68 1.15 -5.73
CA VAL A 116 0.53 1.57 -4.33
C VAL A 116 1.64 2.54 -3.97
N ASP A 117 1.26 3.69 -3.43
CA ASP A 117 2.16 4.72 -2.95
C ASP A 117 1.81 5.09 -1.50
N ARG A 118 2.83 5.42 -0.70
CA ARG A 118 2.67 5.77 0.72
C ARG A 118 2.94 7.24 0.98
N PHE A 119 2.07 7.83 1.77
CA PHE A 119 2.14 9.22 2.18
C PHE A 119 2.00 9.34 3.69
N VAL A 120 2.58 10.39 4.24
CA VAL A 120 2.37 10.87 5.60
C VAL A 120 1.61 12.19 5.50
N LEU A 121 0.60 12.37 6.35
CA LEU A 121 -0.05 13.65 6.52
C LEU A 121 0.82 14.52 7.43
N ASP A 122 1.45 15.54 6.86
CA ASP A 122 2.19 16.53 7.64
C ASP A 122 1.21 17.48 8.32
N GLY A 123 1.08 17.38 9.64
CA GLY A 123 0.17 18.20 10.43
C GLY A 123 0.57 19.68 10.54
N MET A 124 1.81 20.04 10.19
CA MET A 124 2.25 21.45 10.19
C MET A 124 1.79 22.17 8.93
N THR A 125 2.01 21.55 7.77
CA THR A 125 1.65 22.13 6.47
C THR A 125 0.26 21.71 5.99
N ASN A 126 -0.34 20.72 6.64
CA ASN A 126 -1.58 20.06 6.23
C ASN A 126 -1.51 19.53 4.79
N GLN A 127 -0.43 18.81 4.47
CA GLN A 127 -0.16 18.26 3.14
C GLN A 127 0.15 16.76 3.20
N LEU A 128 -0.12 16.07 2.10
CA LEU A 128 0.35 14.69 1.91
C LEU A 128 1.78 14.72 1.38
N VAL A 129 2.71 14.27 2.20
CA VAL A 129 4.13 14.17 1.85
C VAL A 129 4.45 12.71 1.52
N ARG A 130 5.14 12.46 0.41
CA ARG A 130 5.61 11.12 0.05
C ARG A 130 6.48 10.56 1.17
N LYS A 131 6.33 9.26 1.45
CA LYS A 131 7.15 8.58 2.44
C LYS A 131 8.63 8.62 2.01
N LEU A 132 9.50 9.02 2.94
CA LEU A 132 10.96 9.00 2.74
C LEU A 132 11.50 7.57 2.72
N ASP A 133 12.48 7.33 1.87
CA ASP A 133 13.23 6.08 1.77
C ASP A 133 14.63 6.24 2.36
N VAL A 134 15.23 5.13 2.79
CA VAL A 134 16.60 5.12 3.33
C VAL A 134 17.51 4.44 2.32
N ARG A 135 18.48 5.20 1.81
CA ARG A 135 19.44 4.74 0.81
C ARG A 135 20.86 5.16 1.20
N PHE A 136 21.85 4.55 0.57
CA PHE A 136 23.24 4.97 0.68
C PHE A 136 23.42 6.35 0.02
N LYS A 137 23.93 7.33 0.77
CA LYS A 137 23.97 8.76 0.38
C LYS A 137 24.62 9.04 -0.97
N ARG A 138 25.74 8.38 -1.24
CA ARG A 138 26.60 8.65 -2.40
C ARG A 138 26.28 7.76 -3.58
N SER A 139 26.02 6.47 -3.36
CA SER A 139 25.59 5.57 -4.44
C SER A 139 24.13 5.80 -4.84
N ARG A 140 23.33 6.42 -3.95
CA ARG A 140 21.87 6.58 -4.08
C ARG A 140 21.10 5.25 -4.15
N LYS A 141 21.76 4.15 -3.81
CA LYS A 141 21.20 2.79 -3.85
C LYS A 141 20.76 2.33 -2.46
N LYS A 142 19.72 1.49 -2.38
CA LYS A 142 19.13 0.99 -1.14
C LYS A 142 19.95 -0.12 -0.52
N TYR A 143 20.51 -1.03 -1.34
CA TYR A 143 21.16 -2.25 -0.84
C TYR A 143 22.67 -2.32 -1.08
N GLN A 144 23.25 -1.36 -1.81
CA GLN A 144 24.67 -1.37 -2.16
C GLN A 144 25.33 0.00 -1.93
N PRO A 145 26.40 0.10 -1.13
CA PRO A 145 27.19 1.33 -1.03
C PRO A 145 27.99 1.56 -2.33
N ILE A 146 28.66 2.72 -2.45
CA ILE A 146 29.63 2.93 -3.54
C ILE A 146 30.71 1.84 -3.56
N GLU A 147 31.08 1.38 -4.75
CA GLU A 147 32.07 0.31 -4.95
C GLU A 147 33.44 0.63 -4.33
N SER A 148 33.80 1.91 -4.29
CA SER A 148 35.08 2.36 -3.75
C SER A 148 35.15 2.33 -2.20
N MET A 149 34.03 2.02 -1.53
CA MET A 149 33.98 1.86 -0.08
C MET A 149 34.75 0.62 0.31
N ARG A 150 35.78 0.78 1.16
CA ARG A 150 36.65 -0.33 1.57
C ARG A 150 37.16 -0.18 2.99
N LYS A 151 37.42 -1.30 3.65
CA LYS A 151 38.16 -1.33 4.92
C LYS A 151 39.63 -0.97 4.67
N LYS A 152 40.14 -0.02 5.43
CA LYS A 152 41.57 0.33 5.51
C LYS A 152 42.31 -0.71 6.34
N ALA A 153 43.61 -0.82 6.14
CA ALA A 153 44.49 -1.75 6.87
C ALA A 153 44.49 -1.53 8.39
N ASN A 154 44.13 -0.33 8.87
CA ASN A 154 44.02 0.02 10.29
C ASN A 154 42.62 -0.20 10.88
N GLY A 155 41.72 -0.89 10.17
CA GLY A 155 40.35 -1.17 10.62
C GLY A 155 39.34 -0.04 10.39
N GLY A 156 39.77 1.14 9.92
CA GLY A 156 38.86 2.24 9.53
C GLY A 156 38.22 2.03 8.16
N LEU A 157 37.17 2.79 7.83
CA LEU A 157 36.57 2.79 6.49
C LEU A 157 37.15 3.92 5.61
N ALA A 158 37.31 3.66 4.32
CA ALA A 158 37.60 4.65 3.29
C ALA A 158 36.38 4.82 2.39
N ASN A 159 36.17 6.04 1.86
CA ASN A 159 35.05 6.37 0.98
C ASN A 159 33.71 5.96 1.59
N ILE A 160 33.46 6.39 2.82
CA ILE A 160 32.25 6.00 3.56
C ILE A 160 31.03 6.50 2.80
N ASP A 161 30.17 5.55 2.48
CA ASP A 161 28.81 5.76 2.02
C ASP A 161 27.88 5.21 3.09
N SER A 162 27.22 6.10 3.81
CA SER A 162 26.33 5.76 4.92
C SER A 162 24.87 5.77 4.46
N LEU A 163 24.00 5.09 5.19
CA LEU A 163 22.56 5.18 4.98
C LEU A 163 22.02 6.51 5.52
N ASP A 164 21.12 7.14 4.78
CA ASP A 164 20.42 8.36 5.15
C ASP A 164 19.12 8.47 4.32
N PHE A 165 18.22 9.38 4.71
CA PHE A 165 17.02 9.70 3.92
C PHE A 165 17.24 10.89 2.98
N ARG A 166 18.47 11.42 2.93
CA ARG A 166 18.92 12.45 1.99
C ARG A 166 20.22 12.02 1.32
N ASP A 167 20.41 12.41 0.07
CA ASP A 167 21.64 12.16 -0.65
C ASP A 167 22.82 13.04 -0.18
N ALA A 168 23.92 13.01 -0.92
CA ALA A 168 25.10 13.83 -0.65
C ALA A 168 24.89 15.34 -0.86
N ASP A 169 23.90 15.73 -1.68
CA ASP A 169 23.57 17.12 -2.01
C ASP A 169 22.46 17.68 -1.07
N GLY A 170 21.84 16.81 -0.27
CA GLY A 170 20.80 17.16 0.70
C GLY A 170 19.37 16.91 0.20
N GLU A 171 19.21 16.40 -1.02
CA GLU A 171 17.91 16.09 -1.59
C GLU A 171 17.33 14.82 -0.98
N PRO A 172 16.03 14.79 -0.64
CA PRO A 172 15.39 13.65 -0.01
C PRO A 172 15.26 12.45 -0.95
N PHE A 173 15.47 11.25 -0.42
CA PHE A 173 15.04 10.02 -1.06
C PHE A 173 13.58 9.75 -0.72
N TYR A 174 12.77 9.47 -1.73
CA TYR A 174 11.38 9.04 -1.55
C TYR A 174 11.23 7.56 -1.90
N GLU A 175 10.21 6.93 -1.36
CA GLU A 175 9.89 5.55 -1.72
C GLU A 175 9.41 5.47 -3.18
N PRO A 176 9.84 4.44 -3.93
CA PRO A 176 9.26 4.16 -5.23
C PRO A 176 7.81 3.66 -5.07
N THR A 177 7.07 3.70 -6.17
CA THR A 177 5.75 3.08 -6.24
C THR A 177 5.90 1.58 -6.15
N THR A 178 5.10 0.94 -5.31
CA THR A 178 5.00 -0.52 -5.28
C THR A 178 3.98 -0.98 -6.32
N GLU A 179 4.41 -1.70 -7.34
CA GLU A 179 3.54 -2.38 -8.30
C GLU A 179 3.23 -3.80 -7.81
N LEU A 180 1.96 -4.11 -7.58
CA LEU A 180 1.47 -5.45 -7.27
C LEU A 180 1.15 -6.19 -8.58
N SER A 181 2.18 -6.68 -9.24
CA SER A 181 2.09 -7.34 -10.56
C SER A 181 1.29 -8.65 -10.55
N LEU A 182 0.99 -9.22 -9.38
CA LEU A 182 0.07 -10.35 -9.23
C LEU A 182 -1.42 -9.96 -9.40
N ILE A 183 -1.76 -8.67 -9.28
CA ILE A 183 -3.11 -8.14 -9.54
C ILE A 183 -3.09 -7.53 -10.95
N THR A 184 -3.70 -8.23 -11.89
CA THR A 184 -3.63 -7.93 -13.32
C THR A 184 -5.00 -7.76 -13.93
N ASN A 185 -5.04 -7.24 -15.15
CA ASN A 185 -6.26 -7.08 -15.94
C ASN A 185 -7.34 -6.23 -15.24
N LEU A 186 -6.93 -5.28 -14.40
CA LEU A 186 -7.85 -4.32 -13.80
C LEU A 186 -8.60 -3.54 -14.88
N ASP A 187 -9.87 -3.26 -14.61
CA ASP A 187 -10.70 -2.43 -15.49
C ASP A 187 -11.33 -1.31 -14.68
N LYS A 188 -11.31 -0.10 -15.24
CA LYS A 188 -12.01 1.09 -14.72
C LYS A 188 -11.81 1.37 -13.22
N GLY A 189 -10.67 1.00 -12.64
CA GLY A 189 -10.42 1.16 -11.21
C GLY A 189 -11.33 0.30 -10.32
N TRP A 190 -11.87 -0.80 -10.84
CA TRP A 190 -12.74 -1.72 -10.11
C TRP A 190 -11.93 -2.61 -9.19
N PHE A 191 -11.47 -2.02 -8.09
CA PHE A 191 -10.85 -2.72 -6.98
C PHE A 191 -11.31 -2.11 -5.65
N SER A 192 -11.17 -2.88 -4.58
CA SER A 192 -11.36 -2.41 -3.23
C SER A 192 -10.36 -3.09 -2.28
N VAL A 193 -9.74 -2.29 -1.42
CA VAL A 193 -8.68 -2.68 -0.50
C VAL A 193 -9.10 -2.38 0.93
N VAL A 194 -8.87 -3.34 1.81
CA VAL A 194 -9.07 -3.19 3.25
C VAL A 194 -7.93 -3.85 4.01
N LEU A 195 -7.51 -3.22 5.12
CA LEU A 195 -6.52 -3.79 6.04
C LEU A 195 -7.24 -4.45 7.22
N LEU A 196 -7.08 -5.77 7.37
CA LEU A 196 -7.73 -6.54 8.43
C LEU A 196 -6.70 -7.04 9.45
N PRO A 197 -6.98 -6.93 10.76
CA PRO A 197 -6.16 -7.61 11.77
C PRO A 197 -6.34 -9.12 11.67
N THR A 198 -5.32 -9.88 12.04
CA THR A 198 -5.43 -11.34 12.21
C THR A 198 -5.75 -11.70 13.66
N ASN A 199 -5.79 -12.99 13.96
CA ASN A 199 -5.85 -13.51 15.34
C ASN A 199 -4.51 -13.42 16.08
N GLU A 200 -3.45 -13.01 15.40
CA GLU A 200 -2.12 -12.79 15.97
C GLU A 200 -1.95 -11.32 16.35
N HIS A 201 -1.22 -11.07 17.44
CA HIS A 201 -1.00 -9.71 17.94
C HIS A 201 -0.24 -8.88 16.92
N GLU A 202 -0.73 -7.65 16.65
CA GLU A 202 -0.09 -6.67 15.74
C GLU A 202 0.21 -7.21 14.33
N LYS A 203 -0.48 -8.27 13.90
CA LYS A 203 -0.39 -8.78 12.54
C LYS A 203 -1.66 -8.41 11.77
N TYR A 204 -1.44 -7.93 10.55
CA TYR A 204 -2.48 -7.49 9.65
C TYR A 204 -2.31 -8.15 8.29
N ARG A 205 -3.39 -8.16 7.51
CA ARG A 205 -3.37 -8.60 6.12
C ARG A 205 -4.11 -7.60 5.24
N TRP A 206 -3.49 -7.30 4.11
CA TRP A 206 -4.13 -6.58 3.01
C TRP A 206 -5.08 -7.52 2.31
N HIS A 207 -6.36 -7.17 2.26
CA HIS A 207 -7.35 -7.86 1.43
C HIS A 207 -7.67 -6.96 0.25
N ILE A 208 -7.34 -7.43 -0.94
CA ILE A 208 -7.51 -6.70 -2.19
C ILE A 208 -8.49 -7.48 -3.05
N PHE A 209 -9.65 -6.88 -3.26
CA PHE A 209 -10.68 -7.35 -4.17
C PHE A 209 -10.48 -6.63 -5.50
N ALA A 210 -10.33 -7.36 -6.59
CA ALA A 210 -10.07 -6.79 -7.91
C ALA A 210 -10.97 -7.47 -8.94
N TYR A 211 -11.66 -6.70 -9.78
CA TYR A 211 -12.32 -7.27 -10.96
C TYR A 211 -11.27 -7.48 -12.05
N ASN A 212 -11.16 -8.73 -12.51
CA ASN A 212 -10.29 -9.13 -13.58
C ASN A 212 -11.10 -9.18 -14.88
N SER A 213 -10.82 -8.24 -15.79
CA SER A 213 -11.57 -8.12 -17.05
C SER A 213 -11.44 -9.33 -17.98
N GLN A 214 -10.36 -10.11 -17.85
CA GLN A 214 -10.14 -11.30 -18.66
C GLN A 214 -10.97 -12.48 -18.17
N THR A 215 -11.05 -12.68 -16.85
CA THR A 215 -11.81 -13.78 -16.23
C THR A 215 -13.27 -13.41 -15.97
N GLN A 216 -13.59 -12.11 -16.01
CA GLN A 216 -14.88 -11.50 -15.66
C GLN A 216 -15.32 -11.85 -14.22
N LYS A 217 -14.35 -12.01 -13.32
CA LYS A 217 -14.60 -12.38 -11.92
C LYS A 217 -13.92 -11.40 -10.97
N ILE A 218 -14.45 -11.35 -9.76
CA ILE A 218 -13.77 -10.66 -8.65
C ILE A 218 -12.81 -11.64 -7.98
N GLU A 219 -11.56 -11.25 -7.94
CA GLU A 219 -10.47 -11.97 -7.34
C GLU A 219 -10.10 -11.30 -6.01
N LEU A 220 -10.08 -12.09 -4.94
CA LEU A 220 -9.58 -11.70 -3.63
C LEU A 220 -8.15 -12.19 -3.48
N THR A 221 -7.21 -11.26 -3.49
CA THR A 221 -5.83 -11.51 -3.07
C THR A 221 -5.65 -10.99 -1.64
N THR A 222 -5.21 -11.88 -0.74
CA THR A 222 -4.85 -11.52 0.62
C THR A 222 -3.36 -11.66 0.85
N ILE A 223 -2.69 -10.59 1.28
CA ILE A 223 -1.24 -10.54 1.50
C ILE A 223 -0.93 -10.16 2.95
N GLY A 224 0.11 -10.71 3.55
CA GLY A 224 0.59 -10.24 4.86
C GLY A 224 0.96 -8.76 4.83
N ALA A 225 0.74 -8.04 5.93
CA ALA A 225 1.33 -6.72 6.10
C ALA A 225 2.69 -6.88 6.80
N SER A 226 3.75 -6.26 6.25
CA SER A 226 5.05 -6.24 6.91
C SER A 226 5.05 -5.29 8.11
N GLU A 227 6.06 -5.36 8.98
CA GLU A 227 6.19 -4.44 10.13
C GLU A 227 6.27 -2.98 9.69
N GLU A 228 6.90 -2.72 8.54
CA GLU A 228 6.95 -1.38 7.94
C GLU A 228 5.63 -0.97 7.28
N GLY A 229 4.63 -1.86 7.21
CA GLY A 229 3.35 -1.60 6.55
C GLY A 229 3.34 -1.81 5.04
N LEU A 230 4.31 -2.56 4.49
CA LEU A 230 4.30 -3.00 3.09
C LEU A 230 3.64 -4.39 2.97
N PHE A 231 3.98 -5.14 1.92
CA PHE A 231 3.45 -6.45 1.61
C PHE A 231 4.46 -7.54 1.99
N ASP A 232 4.08 -8.41 2.92
CA ASP A 232 4.85 -9.60 3.28
C ASP A 232 4.34 -10.81 2.49
N LEU A 233 5.16 -11.25 1.54
CA LEU A 233 4.84 -12.29 0.57
C LEU A 233 5.29 -13.68 1.03
N LYS A 234 6.09 -13.77 2.09
CA LYS A 234 6.70 -15.03 2.53
C LYS A 234 5.74 -15.81 3.41
N ASP A 235 5.68 -17.13 3.17
CA ASP A 235 5.03 -18.05 4.09
C ASP A 235 5.79 -18.05 5.43
N TYR A 236 5.05 -18.16 6.53
CA TYR A 236 5.63 -18.30 7.86
C TYR A 236 4.91 -19.37 8.66
N THR A 237 5.57 -19.88 9.69
CA THR A 237 5.03 -20.96 10.52
C THR A 237 4.78 -20.46 11.93
N ILE A 238 3.60 -20.78 12.47
CA ILE A 238 3.27 -20.57 13.88
C ILE A 238 3.09 -21.88 14.60
N LEU A 239 3.23 -21.86 15.93
CA LEU A 239 3.01 -23.02 16.78
C LEU A 239 1.66 -22.88 17.49
N GLU A 240 0.73 -23.80 17.22
CA GLU A 240 -0.60 -23.80 17.82
C GLU A 240 -0.77 -24.94 18.81
N GLN A 241 -1.49 -24.69 19.90
CA GLN A 241 -1.81 -25.72 20.88
C GLN A 241 -2.92 -26.65 20.34
N LYS A 242 -2.65 -27.95 20.28
CA LYS A 242 -3.66 -28.92 19.82
C LYS A 242 -4.78 -29.04 20.86
N ARG A 243 -6.04 -28.85 20.44
CA ARG A 243 -7.23 -28.97 21.32
C ARG A 243 -7.30 -30.31 22.06
N GLU A 244 -6.74 -31.37 21.47
CA GLU A 244 -6.84 -32.76 21.95
C GLU A 244 -5.67 -33.22 22.82
N ALA A 245 -4.56 -32.46 22.88
CA ALA A 245 -3.37 -32.84 23.64
C ALA A 245 -2.85 -31.65 24.44
N LYS A 246 -3.10 -31.65 25.76
CA LYS A 246 -2.49 -30.67 26.68
C LYS A 246 -0.97 -30.75 26.51
N ASN A 247 -0.37 -29.61 26.15
CA ASN A 247 1.08 -29.38 26.00
C ASN A 247 1.75 -29.82 24.69
N ALA A 248 1.01 -30.21 23.64
CA ALA A 248 1.60 -30.40 22.31
C ALA A 248 1.39 -29.14 21.44
N LEU A 249 2.49 -28.49 21.06
CA LEU A 249 2.50 -27.44 20.04
C LEU A 249 2.69 -28.08 18.66
N VAL A 250 1.81 -27.74 17.72
CA VAL A 250 1.87 -28.25 16.34
C VAL A 250 2.17 -27.08 15.41
N PRO A 251 3.16 -27.21 14.50
CA PRO A 251 3.43 -26.18 13.51
C PRO A 251 2.29 -26.09 12.50
N ARG A 252 1.83 -24.86 12.23
CA ARG A 252 0.88 -24.52 11.16
C ARG A 252 1.54 -23.49 10.25
N SER A 253 1.66 -23.82 8.96
CA SER A 253 2.10 -22.87 7.94
C SER A 253 0.97 -21.89 7.61
N ILE A 254 1.31 -20.62 7.48
CA ILE A 254 0.44 -19.53 7.06
C ILE A 254 0.97 -19.00 5.73
N PRO A 255 0.17 -19.09 4.65
CA PRO A 255 0.59 -18.55 3.37
C PRO A 255 0.79 -17.03 3.41
N GLY A 256 1.89 -16.55 2.81
CA GLY A 256 2.15 -15.13 2.62
C GLY A 256 1.13 -14.50 1.68
N ILE A 257 0.76 -15.22 0.61
CA ILE A 257 -0.26 -14.83 -0.37
C ILE A 257 -1.38 -15.87 -0.40
N ILE A 258 -2.63 -15.41 -0.37
CA ILE A 258 -3.81 -16.25 -0.53
C ILE A 258 -4.65 -15.67 -1.66
N HIS A 259 -4.90 -16.44 -2.70
CA HIS A 259 -5.76 -16.04 -3.81
C HIS A 259 -7.07 -16.83 -3.79
N ARG A 260 -8.20 -16.13 -3.99
CA ARG A 260 -9.53 -16.72 -4.09
C ARG A 260 -10.32 -16.02 -5.17
N THR A 261 -11.16 -16.75 -5.87
CA THR A 261 -12.14 -16.17 -6.78
C THR A 261 -13.50 -16.13 -6.08
N LEU A 262 -14.19 -15.00 -6.16
CA LEU A 262 -15.55 -14.85 -5.66
C LEU A 262 -16.52 -15.11 -6.79
N ASP A 263 -17.33 -16.15 -6.64
CA ASP A 263 -18.45 -16.41 -7.54
C ASP A 263 -19.68 -15.68 -7.00
N ILE A 264 -20.13 -14.67 -7.76
CA ILE A 264 -21.32 -13.89 -7.42
C ILE A 264 -22.45 -14.40 -8.32
N ASN A 265 -22.99 -15.56 -7.93
CA ASN A 265 -24.01 -16.34 -8.65
C ASN A 265 -24.97 -15.48 -9.50
N ASN A 266 -24.85 -15.58 -10.84
CA ASN A 266 -25.72 -14.92 -11.82
C ASN A 266 -25.83 -13.39 -11.68
N VAL A 267 -24.78 -12.73 -11.18
CA VAL A 267 -24.71 -11.27 -11.07
C VAL A 267 -23.56 -10.77 -11.94
N GLU A 268 -23.88 -9.89 -12.89
CA GLU A 268 -22.87 -9.12 -13.61
C GLU A 268 -22.41 -7.95 -12.75
N VAL A 269 -21.10 -7.76 -12.63
CA VAL A 269 -20.52 -6.61 -11.92
C VAL A 269 -20.71 -5.39 -12.80
N ALA A 270 -21.50 -4.43 -12.34
CA ALA A 270 -21.74 -3.17 -13.04
C ALA A 270 -21.30 -2.01 -12.14
N ASP A 271 -20.68 -0.98 -12.71
CA ASP A 271 -20.31 0.25 -11.99
C ASP A 271 -19.41 0.06 -10.76
N GLY A 272 -18.59 -1.00 -10.75
CA GLY A 272 -17.60 -1.29 -9.73
C GLY A 272 -18.15 -2.01 -8.49
N PHE A 273 -17.41 -1.95 -7.39
CA PHE A 273 -17.80 -2.56 -6.12
C PHE A 273 -17.03 -1.93 -4.96
N SER A 274 -17.47 -2.20 -3.73
CA SER A 274 -16.79 -1.73 -2.51
C SER A 274 -16.68 -2.85 -1.48
N ALA A 275 -15.56 -2.88 -0.77
CA ALA A 275 -15.37 -3.68 0.43
C ALA A 275 -15.29 -2.75 1.64
N SER A 276 -15.98 -3.10 2.72
CA SER A 276 -15.99 -2.34 3.95
C SER A 276 -15.76 -3.25 5.14
N LYS A 277 -14.77 -2.91 5.96
CA LYS A 277 -14.58 -3.47 7.29
C LYS A 277 -15.46 -2.72 8.27
N TYR A 278 -16.12 -3.44 9.16
CA TYR A 278 -16.86 -2.86 10.28
C TYR A 278 -16.71 -3.71 11.54
N ASP A 279 -16.72 -3.06 12.68
CA ASP A 279 -16.63 -3.72 13.98
C ASP A 279 -18.03 -3.84 14.58
N ILE A 280 -18.38 -5.04 15.05
CA ILE A 280 -19.62 -5.24 15.80
C ILE A 280 -19.31 -5.07 17.28
N GLN A 281 -20.05 -4.17 17.92
CA GLN A 281 -20.01 -3.99 19.37
C GLN A 281 -21.15 -4.75 20.03
N ARG A 282 -20.91 -5.25 21.24
CA ARG A 282 -21.92 -5.88 22.08
C ARG A 282 -21.84 -5.29 23.48
N GLU A 283 -22.99 -5.03 24.08
CA GLU A 283 -23.05 -4.65 25.48
C GLU A 283 -22.66 -5.82 26.37
N GLN A 284 -21.78 -5.55 27.34
CA GLN A 284 -21.36 -6.52 28.33
C GLN A 284 -21.23 -5.83 29.69
N GLN A 285 -21.71 -6.51 30.73
CA GLN A 285 -21.53 -6.07 32.10
C GLN A 285 -20.04 -6.19 32.47
N THR A 286 -19.42 -5.07 32.84
CA THR A 286 -18.06 -5.00 33.41
C THR A 286 -18.13 -4.58 34.88
N ARG A 287 -16.95 -4.47 35.53
CA ARG A 287 -16.85 -3.99 36.92
C ARG A 287 -17.31 -2.54 37.09
N GLU A 288 -17.36 -1.78 36.00
CA GLU A 288 -17.77 -0.37 35.98
C GLU A 288 -19.21 -0.17 35.49
N GLY A 289 -19.95 -1.24 35.21
CA GLY A 289 -21.32 -1.19 34.69
C GLY A 289 -21.45 -1.81 33.30
N MET A 290 -22.57 -1.56 32.63
CA MET A 290 -22.75 -1.99 31.23
C MET A 290 -21.86 -1.15 30.32
N GLN A 291 -21.00 -1.82 29.55
CA GLN A 291 -20.12 -1.18 28.57
C GLN A 291 -20.27 -1.84 27.20
N LEU A 292 -20.21 -1.03 26.14
CA LEU A 292 -20.10 -1.52 24.77
C LEU A 292 -18.67 -2.00 24.53
N LEU A 293 -18.50 -3.31 24.36
CA LEU A 293 -17.21 -3.91 24.05
C LEU A 293 -17.18 -4.36 22.59
N LYS A 294 -16.02 -4.20 21.95
CA LYS A 294 -15.76 -4.74 20.61
C LYS A 294 -15.82 -6.27 20.67
N ASN A 295 -16.66 -6.86 19.82
CA ASN A 295 -16.89 -8.30 19.82
C ASN A 295 -16.16 -8.99 18.66
N VAL A 296 -16.50 -8.64 17.40
CA VAL A 296 -15.96 -9.31 16.20
C VAL A 296 -15.72 -8.29 15.08
N ASN A 297 -14.61 -8.45 14.35
CA ASN A 297 -14.39 -7.74 13.08
C ASN A 297 -15.15 -8.46 11.97
N GLN A 298 -15.97 -7.74 11.21
CA GLN A 298 -16.61 -8.28 10.01
C GLN A 298 -16.17 -7.55 8.75
N LEU A 299 -16.11 -8.30 7.66
CA LEU A 299 -15.87 -7.77 6.32
C LEU A 299 -17.15 -7.94 5.52
N LYS A 300 -17.64 -6.85 4.94
CA LYS A 300 -18.75 -6.88 3.99
C LYS A 300 -18.28 -6.46 2.61
N PHE A 301 -18.66 -7.25 1.62
CA PHE A 301 -18.44 -6.97 0.21
C PHE A 301 -19.77 -6.54 -0.41
N TRP A 302 -19.75 -5.45 -1.17
CA TRP A 302 -20.91 -4.87 -1.83
C TRP A 302 -20.65 -4.79 -3.34
N PRO A 303 -21.19 -5.71 -4.15
CA PRO A 303 -21.21 -5.53 -5.59
C PRO A 303 -22.23 -4.43 -5.93
N HIS A 304 -21.89 -3.52 -6.84
CA HIS A 304 -22.90 -2.73 -7.53
C HIS A 304 -23.49 -3.63 -8.63
N ILE A 305 -24.81 -3.82 -8.57
CA ILE A 305 -25.53 -4.81 -9.38
C ILE A 305 -26.49 -4.08 -10.31
N CYS A 306 -26.41 -4.37 -11.61
CA CYS A 306 -27.52 -4.16 -12.53
C CYS A 306 -28.28 -5.48 -12.68
N TRP A 307 -29.59 -5.44 -12.46
CA TRP A 307 -30.47 -6.56 -12.82
C TRP A 307 -30.75 -6.45 -14.31
N SER A 308 -30.34 -7.46 -15.08
CA SER A 308 -30.69 -7.61 -16.51
C SER A 308 -32.16 -7.95 -16.70
#